data_AF-A0A1Y5FQD6-F1
#
_entry.id   AF-A0A1Y5FQD6-F1
#
_cell.length_a   1.000
_cell.length_b   1.000
_cell.length_c   1.000
_cell.angle_alpha   90.00
_cell.angle_beta   90.00
_cell.angle_gamma   90.00
#
_symmetry.space_group_name_H-M   'P 1'
#
loop_
_entity.id
_entity.type
_entity.pdbx_description
1 polymer ?
#
loop_
_entity_poly.entity_id
_entity_poly.type
_entity_poly.pdbx_seq_one_letter_code
_entity_poly.pdbx_strand_id
1 'polypeptide(L)'
;MTVTKVKRWIGLLLLLVCVLLGIWLVQDNPLEVTVTLLGFSLYQLPIGIWLLAAFLAGSVLSYVLGLPGYFTQRAQTRRLRSQLALAETALKKLQSKASKG
;
A
#
# COMPACT_ATOMS: atom_id res chain seq x y z
N MET A 1 -11.01 11.27 9.49
CA MET A 1 -10.02 11.22 8.39
C MET A 1 -9.42 9.81 8.37
N THR A 2 -9.78 8.98 7.39
CA THR A 2 -9.56 7.53 7.46
C THR A 2 -8.06 7.19 7.41
N VAL A 3 -7.61 6.38 8.37
CA VAL A 3 -6.22 5.95 8.63
C VAL A 3 -5.48 5.48 7.36
N THR A 4 -6.21 5.03 6.35
CA THR A 4 -5.73 4.62 5.02
C THR A 4 -5.15 5.75 4.16
N LYS A 5 -5.69 6.98 4.26
CA LYS A 5 -5.17 8.12 3.49
C LYS A 5 -3.82 8.56 4.06
N VAL A 6 -3.72 8.69 5.38
CA VAL A 6 -2.48 9.08 6.07
C VAL A 6 -1.36 8.08 5.79
N LYS A 7 -1.65 6.77 5.85
CA LYS A 7 -0.68 5.72 5.53
C LYS A 7 -0.17 5.79 4.07
N ARG A 8 -1.05 6.16 3.14
CA ARG A 8 -0.69 6.35 1.72
C ARG A 8 0.21 7.57 1.52
N TRP A 9 -0.09 8.69 2.20
CA TRP A 9 0.75 9.89 2.16
C TRP A 9 2.12 9.67 2.81
N ILE A 10 2.18 8.93 3.92
CA ILE A 10 3.45 8.53 4.55
C ILE A 10 4.28 7.65 3.60
N GLY A 11 3.67 6.67 2.95
CA GLY A 11 4.37 5.84 1.96
C GLY A 11 4.90 6.65 0.77
N LEU A 12 4.12 7.63 0.30
CA LEU A 12 4.52 8.50 -0.81
C LEU A 12 5.63 9.48 -0.41
N LEU A 13 5.60 9.99 0.82
CA LEU A 13 6.66 10.84 1.38
C LEU A 13 7.96 10.05 1.56
N LEU A 14 7.87 8.81 2.06
CA LEU A 14 9.03 7.92 2.19
C LEU A 14 9.63 7.61 0.81
N LEU A 15 8.79 7.35 -0.19
CA LEU A 15 9.21 7.18 -1.58
C LEU A 15 9.96 8.40 -2.12
N LEU A 16 9.43 9.61 -1.88
CA LEU A 16 10.07 10.84 -2.29
C LEU A 16 11.44 11.03 -1.63
N VAL A 17 11.54 10.78 -0.32
CA VAL A 17 12.82 10.86 0.42
C VAL A 17 13.83 9.85 -0.11
N CYS A 18 13.41 8.62 -0.42
CA CYS A 18 14.30 7.61 -0.99
C CYS A 18 14.79 7.98 -2.40
N VAL A 19 13.94 8.56 -3.25
CA VAL A 19 14.36 9.04 -4.58
C VAL A 19 15.37 10.18 -4.45
N LEU A 20 15.12 11.14 -3.56
CA LEU A 20 16.03 12.25 -3.29
C LEU A 20 17.39 11.76 -2.76
N LEU A 21 17.38 10.80 -1.82
CA LEU A 21 18.60 10.16 -1.32
C LEU A 21 19.32 9.38 -2.42
N GLY A 22 18.61 8.68 -3.31
CA GLY A 22 19.19 7.98 -4.45
C GLY A 22 19.89 8.94 -5.41
N ILE A 23 19.25 10.05 -5.76
CA ILE A 23 19.84 11.11 -6.60
C ILE A 23 21.08 11.70 -5.92
N TRP A 24 20.99 11.97 -4.62
CA TRP A 24 22.11 12.52 -3.84
C TRP A 24 23.29 11.54 -3.77
N LEU A 25 23.03 10.24 -3.58
CA LEU A 25 24.05 9.19 -3.58
C LEU A 25 24.74 9.04 -4.94
N VAL A 26 23.99 9.16 -6.06
CA VAL A 26 24.57 9.12 -7.41
C VAL A 26 25.51 10.31 -7.64
N GLN A 27 25.15 11.50 -7.13
CA GLN A 27 26.02 12.67 -7.24
C GLN A 27 27.29 12.54 -6.39
N ASP A 28 27.17 12.11 -5.12
CA ASP A 28 28.31 12.06 -4.20
C ASP A 28 29.22 10.84 -4.42
N ASN A 29 28.71 9.75 -5.01
CA ASN A 29 29.47 8.53 -5.24
C ASN A 29 29.40 8.13 -6.72
N PRO A 30 30.14 8.84 -7.60
CA PRO A 30 30.25 8.50 -9.02
C PRO A 30 31.08 7.25 -9.28
N LEU A 31 31.58 6.57 -8.23
CA LEU A 31 32.29 5.30 -8.35
C LEU A 31 31.37 4.24 -8.97
N GLU A 32 31.67 3.88 -10.21
CA GLU A 32 31.03 2.79 -10.93
C GLU A 32 31.44 1.47 -10.27
N VAL A 33 30.54 0.90 -9.46
CA VAL A 33 30.77 -0.38 -8.81
C VAL A 33 30.14 -1.48 -9.65
N THR A 34 30.93 -2.46 -10.05
CA THR A 34 30.41 -3.68 -10.68
C THR A 34 29.64 -4.48 -9.64
N VAL A 35 28.32 -4.44 -9.68
CA VAL A 35 27.47 -5.20 -8.76
C VAL A 35 27.36 -6.63 -9.27
N THR A 36 27.83 -7.60 -8.48
CA THR A 36 27.61 -9.02 -8.75
C THR A 36 26.36 -9.50 -8.03
N LEU A 37 25.42 -10.11 -8.76
CA LEU A 37 24.19 -10.66 -8.20
C LEU A 37 24.11 -12.16 -8.53
N LEU A 38 24.05 -13.00 -7.50
CA LEU A 38 24.07 -14.47 -7.64
C LEU A 38 25.21 -15.02 -8.52
N GLY A 39 26.37 -14.35 -8.54
CA GLY A 39 27.53 -14.76 -9.34
C GLY A 39 27.54 -14.23 -10.79
N PHE A 40 26.51 -13.50 -11.21
CA PHE A 40 26.50 -12.77 -12.47
C PHE A 40 26.98 -11.34 -12.25
N SER A 41 28.09 -10.95 -12.91
CA SER A 41 28.48 -9.54 -13.00
C SER A 41 27.42 -8.80 -13.78
N LEU A 42 26.70 -7.92 -13.11
CA LEU A 42 25.82 -6.99 -13.79
C LEU A 42 26.63 -5.85 -14.39
N TYR A 43 26.00 -5.18 -15.34
CA TYR A 43 26.53 -4.03 -16.03
C TYR A 43 27.06 -2.98 -15.03
N GLN A 44 28.22 -2.38 -15.32
CA GLN A 44 28.82 -1.33 -14.50
C GLN A 44 27.90 -0.11 -14.51
N LEU A 45 27.16 0.06 -13.42
CA LEU A 45 26.32 1.22 -13.20
C LEU A 45 26.64 1.78 -11.81
N PRO A 46 26.53 3.12 -11.65
CA PRO A 46 26.58 3.75 -10.34
C PRO A 46 25.71 3.02 -9.31
N ILE A 47 26.26 2.82 -8.12
CA ILE A 47 25.58 2.11 -7.03
C ILE A 47 24.20 2.70 -6.72
N GLY A 48 24.02 4.00 -6.91
CA GLY A 48 22.76 4.68 -6.70
C GLY A 48 21.65 4.23 -7.68
N ILE A 49 21.98 3.80 -8.90
CA ILE A 49 21.00 3.24 -9.83
C ILE A 49 20.51 1.87 -9.35
N TRP A 50 21.41 1.03 -8.85
CA TRP A 50 21.05 -0.24 -8.22
C TRP A 50 20.16 -0.05 -7.00
N LEU A 51 20.46 0.96 -6.18
CA LEU A 51 19.67 1.33 -5.01
C LEU A 51 18.25 1.78 -5.43
N LEU A 52 18.16 2.64 -6.44
CA LEU A 52 16.90 3.11 -7.03
C LEU A 52 16.08 1.95 -7.61
N ALA A 53 16.70 1.04 -8.34
CA ALA A 53 16.03 -0.11 -8.93
C ALA A 53 15.48 -1.07 -7.86
N ALA A 54 16.28 -1.40 -6.84
CA ALA A 54 15.85 -2.22 -5.72
C ALA A 54 14.71 -1.56 -4.93
N PHE A 55 14.78 -0.25 -4.75
CA PHE A 55 13.75 0.53 -4.09
C PHE A 55 12.44 0.56 -4.88
N LEU A 56 12.51 0.77 -6.20
CA LEU A 56 11.35 0.74 -7.08
C LEU A 56 10.69 -0.65 -7.05
N ALA A 57 11.49 -1.70 -7.12
CA ALA A 57 11.00 -3.08 -7.02
C ALA A 57 10.31 -3.34 -5.68
N GLY A 58 10.91 -2.95 -4.56
CA GLY A 58 10.30 -3.07 -3.23
C GLY A 58 9.01 -2.26 -3.07
N SER A 59 8.93 -1.09 -3.69
CA SER A 59 7.73 -0.23 -3.68
C SER A 59 6.58 -0.83 -4.47
N VAL A 60 6.86 -1.35 -5.66
CA VAL A 60 5.88 -2.07 -6.48
C VAL A 60 5.41 -3.32 -5.74
N LEU A 61 6.32 -4.10 -5.16
CA LEU A 61 5.99 -5.29 -4.39
C LEU A 61 5.10 -4.95 -3.19
N SER A 62 5.40 -3.87 -2.47
CA SER A 62 4.59 -3.39 -1.35
C SER A 62 3.18 -3.00 -1.78
N TYR A 63 3.03 -2.37 -2.95
CA TYR A 63 1.73 -2.03 -3.51
C TYR A 63 0.92 -3.29 -3.87
N VAL A 64 1.57 -4.27 -4.51
CA VAL A 64 0.96 -5.54 -4.89
C VAL A 64 0.49 -6.32 -3.67
N LEU A 65 1.31 -6.38 -2.62
CA LEU A 65 0.96 -7.04 -1.35
C LEU A 65 -0.17 -6.31 -0.59
N GLY A 66 -0.41 -5.03 -0.86
CA GLY A 66 -1.51 -4.25 -0.28
C GLY A 66 -2.87 -4.45 -0.96
N LEU A 67 -2.90 -4.92 -2.22
CA LEU A 67 -4.13 -5.12 -2.99
C LEU A 67 -5.14 -6.10 -2.35
N PRO A 68 -4.74 -7.27 -1.79
CA PRO A 68 -5.67 -8.22 -1.21
C PRO A 68 -6.48 -7.63 -0.04
N GLY A 69 -5.87 -6.77 0.77
CA GLY A 69 -6.51 -6.11 1.89
C GLY A 69 -7.63 -5.15 1.49
N TYR A 70 -7.54 -4.54 0.31
CA TYR A 70 -8.58 -3.64 -0.21
C TYR A 70 -9.83 -4.41 -0.62
N PHE A 71 -9.67 -5.58 -1.25
CA PHE A 71 -10.79 -6.42 -1.66
C PHE A 71 -11.52 -7.04 -0.46
N THR A 72 -10.78 -7.49 0.56
CA THR A 72 -11.40 -8.05 1.78
C THR A 72 -12.17 -6.99 2.57
N GLN A 73 -11.64 -5.77 2.69
CA GLN A 73 -12.37 -4.65 3.32
C GLN A 73 -13.65 -4.29 2.58
N ARG A 74 -13.65 -4.32 1.25
CA ARG A 74 -14.84 -4.03 0.43
C ARG A 74 -15.90 -5.14 0.57
N ALA A 75 -15.48 -6.40 0.67
CA ALA A 75 -16.37 -7.51 0.93
C ALA A 75 -16.99 -7.43 2.34
N GLN A 76 -16.19 -7.08 3.35
CA GLN A 76 -16.68 -6.90 4.73
C GLN A 76 -17.66 -5.74 4.86
N THR A 77 -17.40 -4.60 4.22
CA THR A 77 -18.35 -3.47 4.23
C THR A 77 -19.68 -3.80 3.55
N ARG A 78 -19.66 -4.61 2.48
CA ARG A 78 -20.90 -5.08 1.84
C ARG A 78 -21.68 -6.03 2.77
N ARG A 79 -20.99 -6.95 3.45
CA ARG A 79 -21.60 -7.83 4.46
C ARG A 79 -22.19 -7.06 5.63
N LEU A 80 -21.44 -6.12 6.21
CA LEU A 80 -21.90 -5.29 7.32
C LEU A 80 -23.13 -4.45 6.94
N ARG A 81 -23.16 -3.87 5.73
CA ARG A 81 -24.34 -3.14 5.23
C ARG A 81 -25.58 -4.02 5.14
N SER A 82 -25.44 -5.25 4.63
CA SER A 82 -26.56 -6.19 4.56
C SER A 82 -27.07 -6.60 5.94
N GLN A 83 -26.18 -6.82 6.92
CA GLN A 83 -26.56 -7.13 8.30
C GLN A 83 -27.30 -5.96 8.97
N LEU A 84 -26.84 -4.73 8.73
CA LEU A 84 -27.46 -3.52 9.27
C LEU A 84 -28.88 -3.33 8.72
N ALA A 85 -29.07 -3.51 7.41
CA ALA A 85 -30.38 -3.43 6.78
C ALA A 85 -31.36 -4.49 7.33
N LEU A 86 -30.90 -5.73 7.53
CA LEU A 86 -31.73 -6.79 8.12
C LEU A 86 -32.12 -6.48 9.57
N ALA A 87 -31.17 -5.99 10.38
CA ALA A 87 -31.42 -5.60 11.77
C ALA A 87 -32.43 -4.45 11.89
N GLU A 88 -32.29 -3.41 11.05
CA GLU A 88 -33.25 -2.29 10.97
C GLU A 88 -34.66 -2.78 10.58
N THR A 89 -34.74 -3.71 9.63
CA THR A 89 -36.02 -4.25 9.17
C THR A 89 -36.72 -5.08 10.27
N ALA A 90 -35.94 -5.84 11.06
CA ALA A 90 -36.46 -6.60 12.20
C ALA A 90 -36.98 -5.66 13.31
N LEU A 91 -36.25 -4.59 13.64
CA LEU A 91 -36.69 -3.58 14.59
C LEU A 91 -37.99 -2.90 14.15
N LYS A 92 -38.09 -2.53 12.86
CA LYS A 92 -39.29 -1.89 12.31
C LYS A 92 -40.53 -2.80 12.36
N LYS A 93 -40.35 -4.12 12.16
CA LYS A 93 -41.41 -5.12 12.32
C LYS A 93 -41.83 -5.30 13.77
N LEU A 94 -40.90 -5.25 14.72
CA LEU A 94 -41.21 -5.35 16.14
C LEU A 94 -41.96 -4.11 16.63
N GLN A 95 -41.55 -2.90 16.22
CA GLN A 95 -42.26 -1.66 16.52
C GLN A 95 -43.67 -1.61 15.93
N SER A 96 -43.86 -2.05 14.68
CA SER A 96 -45.19 -2.06 14.08
C SER A 96 -46.13 -3.09 14.68
N LYS A 97 -45.60 -4.18 15.25
CA LYS A 97 -46.36 -5.19 15.98
C LYS A 97 -46.72 -4.72 17.40
N ALA A 98 -45.82 -3.99 18.07
CA ALA A 98 -46.05 -3.40 19.39
C ALA A 98 -47.05 -2.23 19.36
N SER A 99 -47.15 -1.48 18.26
CA SER A 99 -48.11 -0.38 18.08
C SER A 99 -49.54 -0.85 17.72
N LYS A 100 -49.72 -2.13 17.41
CA LYS A 100 -51.01 -2.73 17.01
C LYS A 100 -51.65 -3.63 18.09
N GLY A 101 -51.01 -3.80 19.24
CA GLY A 101 -51.54 -4.51 20.42
C GLY A 101 -51.79 -3.51 21.54
#